data_AF-A0A6N6KB72-F1
#
_entry.id   AF-A0A6N6KB72-F1
#
_cell.length_a   1.000
_cell.length_b   1.000
_cell.length_c   1.000
_cell.angle_alpha   90.00
_cell.angle_beta   90.00
_cell.angle_gamma   90.00
#
_symmetry.space_group_name_H-M   'P 1'
#
loop_
_entity.id
_entity.type
_entity.pdbx_description
1 polymer ?
#
loop_
_entity_poly.entity_id
_entity_poly.type
_entity_poly.pdbx_seq_one_letter_code
_entity_poly.pdbx_strand_id
1 'polypeptide(L)' 'MLINGFGITREVPADLWEGFAKTFADQPLIKNGVVFAVTDEKSAADASKERADQKTGMEQLDPKKQQTKPDKEE' A
#
# COMPACT_ATOMS: atom_id res chain seq x y z
N MET A 1 -8.02 -7.41 -0.44
CA MET A 1 -8.18 -6.87 -1.81
C MET A 1 -6.93 -6.05 -2.12
N LEU A 2 -6.35 -6.24 -3.30
CA LEU A 2 -5.22 -5.46 -3.81
C LEU A 2 -5.72 -4.59 -4.96
N ILE A 3 -5.32 -3.31 -4.98
CA ILE A 3 -5.57 -2.39 -6.09
C ILE A 3 -4.22 -1.87 -6.56
N ASN A 4 -3.82 -2.20 -7.79
CA ASN A 4 -2.53 -1.78 -8.38
C ASN A 4 -1.31 -2.04 -7.47
N GLY A 5 -1.31 -3.13 -6.71
CA GLY A 5 -0.22 -3.48 -5.79
C GLY A 5 -0.36 -2.94 -4.36
N PHE A 6 -1.37 -2.11 -4.07
CA PHE A 6 -1.64 -1.56 -2.74
C PHE A 6 -2.72 -2.35 -2.01
N GLY A 7 -2.45 -2.67 -0.73
CA GLY A 7 -3.42 -3.27 0.18
C GLY A 7 -4.39 -2.23 0.72
N ILE A 8 -5.68 -2.57 0.76
CA ILE A 8 -6.73 -1.64 1.22
C ILE A 8 -7.23 -2.04 2.62
N THR A 9 -7.19 -1.10 3.56
CA THR A 9 -7.85 -1.19 4.86
C THR A 9 -9.05 -0.26 4.86
N ARG A 10 -10.25 -0.81 5.02
CA ARG A 10 -11.51 -0.05 4.94
C ARG A 10 -11.93 0.46 6.32
N GLU A 11 -12.79 1.48 6.33
CA GLU A 11 -13.46 1.99 7.53
C GLU A 11 -12.50 2.48 8.64
N VAL A 12 -11.32 2.98 8.24
CA VAL A 12 -10.38 3.61 9.16
C VAL A 12 -10.94 4.95 9.63
N PRO A 13 -11.14 5.18 10.93
CA PRO A 13 -11.61 6.48 11.44
C PRO A 13 -10.62 7.60 11.11
N ALA A 14 -11.13 8.79 10.80
CA ALA A 14 -10.30 9.93 10.43
C ALA A 14 -9.29 10.30 11.52
N ASP A 15 -9.74 10.42 12.78
CA ASP A 15 -8.88 10.74 13.91
C ASP A 15 -7.75 9.72 14.12
N LEU A 16 -8.02 8.44 13.83
CA LEU A 16 -7.01 7.38 13.91
C LEU A 16 -5.94 7.57 12.83
N TRP A 17 -6.36 7.85 11.60
CA TRP A 17 -5.44 8.13 10.50
C TRP A 17 -4.60 9.38 10.78
N GLU A 18 -5.19 10.47 11.26
CA GLU A 18 -4.48 11.71 11.58
C GLU A 18 -3.43 11.48 12.67
N GLY A 19 -3.79 10.77 13.75
CA GLY A 19 -2.86 10.37 14.81
C GLY A 19 -1.72 9.49 14.28
N PHE A 20 -2.04 8.51 13.44
CA PHE A 20 -1.07 7.61 12.83
C PHE A 20 -0.09 8.36 11.92
N ALA A 21 -0.60 9.12 10.96
CA ALA A 21 0.21 9.86 10.00
C ALA A 21 1.12 10.88 10.69
N LYS A 22 0.66 11.52 11.77
CA LYS A 22 1.47 12.42 12.59
C LYS A 22 2.56 11.67 13.36
N THR A 23 2.22 10.54 13.98
CA THR A 23 3.16 9.74 14.79
C THR A 23 4.28 9.16 13.94
N PHE A 24 3.96 8.78 12.70
CA PHE A 24 4.91 8.13 11.78
C PHE A 24 5.32 9.03 10.60
N ALA A 25 5.23 10.35 10.76
CA ALA A 25 5.48 11.32 9.68
C ALA A 25 6.87 11.15 9.04
N ASP A 26 7.89 10.78 9.84
CA ASP A 26 9.26 10.58 9.39
C ASP A 26 9.52 9.19 8.81
N GLN A 27 8.58 8.25 8.94
CA GLN A 27 8.74 6.92 8.34
C GLN A 27 8.75 7.03 6.82
N PRO A 28 9.71 6.37 6.12
CA PRO A 28 9.80 6.42 4.67
C PRO A 28 8.49 6.07 3.94
N LEU A 29 7.68 5.19 4.53
CA LEU A 29 6.39 4.77 3.98
C LEU A 29 5.37 5.91 3.91
N ILE A 30 5.33 6.77 4.93
CA ILE A 30 4.46 7.94 4.99
C ILE A 30 5.07 9.08 4.18
N LYS A 31 6.37 9.34 4.38
CA LYS A 31 7.10 10.42 3.73
C LYS A 31 7.12 10.31 2.20
N ASN A 32 7.24 9.08 1.68
CA ASN A 32 7.23 8.84 0.24
C ASN A 32 5.81 8.62 -0.31
N GLY A 33 4.77 8.65 0.52
CA GLY A 33 3.37 8.51 0.09
C GLY A 33 2.98 7.09 -0.32
N VAL A 34 3.69 6.07 0.17
CA VAL A 34 3.40 4.64 -0.05
C VAL A 34 2.19 4.21 0.79
N VAL A 35 2.09 4.74 2.01
CA VAL A 35 0.92 4.58 2.89
C VAL A 35 0.17 5.90 2.93
N PHE A 36 -1.08 5.89 2.49
CA PHE A 36 -1.92 7.08 2.34
C PHE A 36 -3.40 6.75 2.60
N ALA A 37 -4.20 7.78 2.86
CA ALA A 37 -5.65 7.65 3.02
C ALA A 37 -6.40 8.30 1.86
N VAL A 38 -7.56 7.72 1.55
CA VAL A 38 -8.53 8.20 0.57
C VAL A 38 -9.93 8.02 1.14
N THR A 39 -10.87 8.82 0.65
CA THR A 39 -12.26 8.82 1.16
C THR A 39 -13.18 7.82 0.46
N ASP A 40 -12.76 7.31 -0.71
CA ASP A 40 -13.58 6.45 -1.54
C ASP A 40 -12.72 5.52 -2.44
N GLU A 41 -13.34 4.47 -2.95
CA GLU A 41 -12.65 3.41 -3.71
C GLU A 41 -12.14 3.88 -5.08
N LYS A 42 -12.82 4.86 -5.71
CA LYS A 42 -12.35 5.43 -6.98
C LYS A 42 -11.05 6.20 -6.75
N SER A 43 -11.04 7.05 -5.72
CA SER A 43 -9.84 7.74 -5.27
C SER A 43 -8.71 6.77 -4.91
N ALA A 44 -9.02 5.59 -4.34
CA ALA A 44 -8.03 4.55 -4.09
C ALA A 44 -7.37 4.05 -5.38
N ALA A 45 -8.17 3.78 -6.42
CA ALA A 45 -7.66 3.30 -7.70
C ALA A 45 -6.80 4.35 -8.42
N ASP A 46 -7.27 5.60 -8.47
CA ASP A 46 -6.53 6.72 -9.08
C ASP A 46 -5.22 6.99 -8.32
N ALA A 47 -5.27 7.14 -6.99
CA ALA A 47 -4.09 7.42 -6.18
C ALA A 47 -3.05 6.29 -6.22
N SER A 48 -3.50 5.02 -6.26
CA SER A 48 -2.61 3.87 -6.40
C SER A 48 -1.95 3.83 -7.78
N LYS A 49 -2.68 4.24 -8.84
CA LYS A 49 -2.12 4.30 -10.20
C LYS A 49 -1.03 5.35 -10.31
N GLU A 50 -1.21 6.53 -9.71
CA GLU A 50 -0.18 7.58 -9.68
C GLU A 50 1.09 7.15 -8.94
N ARG A 51 0.99 6.17 -8.04
CA ARG A 51 2.08 5.67 -7.20
C ARG A 51 2.63 4.32 -7.65
N ALA A 52 2.14 3.75 -8.74
CA ALA A 52 2.49 2.40 -9.20
C ALA A 52 3.99 2.22 -9.50
N ASP A 53 4.69 3.30 -9.86
CA ASP A 53 6.11 3.27 -10.17
C ASP A 53 7.01 3.46 -8.93
N GLN A 54 6.44 3.77 -7.76
CA GLN A 54 7.21 3.88 -6.52
C GLN A 54 7.76 2.51 -6.10
N LYS A 55 9.06 2.44 -5.81
CA LYS A 55 9.72 1.21 -5.37
C LYS A 55 9.98 1.27 -3.88
N THR A 56 9.46 0.29 -3.14
CA THR A 56 9.67 0.16 -1.69
C THR A 56 10.82 -0.77 -1.34
N GLY A 57 11.23 -1.64 -2.28
CA GLY A 57 12.13 -2.77 -2.02
C GLY A 57 11.45 -3.94 -1.31
N MET A 58 10.18 -3.81 -0.93
CA MET A 58 9.33 -4.85 -0.34
C MET A 58 8.28 -5.37 -1.33
N GLU A 59 8.43 -5.05 -2.62
CA GLU A 59 7.55 -5.53 -3.68
C GLU A 59 7.55 -7.06 -3.74
N GLN A 60 6.40 -7.65 -4.05
CA GLN A 60 6.30 -9.09 -4.25
C GLN A 60 7.25 -9.53 -5.36
N LEU A 61 8.07 -10.54 -5.08
CA LEU A 61 8.99 -11.10 -6.06
C LEU A 61 8.21 -11.76 -7.20
N ASP A 62 8.72 -11.62 -8.44
CA ASP A 62 8.15 -12.29 -9.61
C ASP A 62 8.23 -13.81 -9.42
N PRO A 63 7.10 -14.51 -9.26
CA PRO A 63 7.09 -15.94 -8.95
C PRO A 63 7.70 -16.78 -10.08
N LYS A 64 7.70 -16.29 -11.33
CA LYS A 64 8.33 -16.98 -12.47
C LYS A 64 9.85 -16.92 -12.43
N LYS A 65 10.41 -16.00 -11.63
CA LYS A 65 11.86 -15.80 -11.45
C LYS A 65 12.38 -16.39 -10.13
N GLN A 66 11.52 -16.98 -9.31
CA GLN A 66 11.92 -17.59 -8.05
C GLN A 66 12.18 -19.10 -8.21
N GLN A 67 13.23 -19.60 -7.56
CA GLN A 67 13.46 -21.06 -7.47
C GLN A 67 12.47 -21.74 -6.52
N THR A 68 11.99 -21.02 -5.52
CA THR A 68 10.99 -21.50 -4.57
C THR A 68 9.61 -21.41 -5.19
N LYS A 69 8.86 -22.51 -5.12
CA LYS A 69 7.44 -22.51 -5.51
C LYS A 69 6.65 -21.75 -4.45
N PRO A 70 5.59 -20.99 -4.82
CA PRO A 70 4.68 -20.42 -3.85
C PRO A 70 4.13 -21.54 -2.96
N ASP A 71 4.17 -21.36 -1.65
CA ASP A 71 3.30 -22.14 -0.76
C ASP A 71 1.87 -21.87 -1.21
N LYS A 72 1.12 -22.95 -1.47
CA LYS A 72 -0.22 -22.88 -2.07
C LYS A 72 -1.06 -21.85 -1.31
N GLU A 73 -1.69 -20.93 -2.06
CA GLU A 73 -2.80 -20.14 -1.55
C GLU A 73 -3.90 -21.12 -1.12
N GLU A 74 -4.19 -21.18 0.18
CA GLU A 74 -5.35 -21.87 0.76
C GLU A 74 -6.62 -21.04 0.55
#